data_AF-A0A7J9YPU5-F1
#
_entry.id   AF-A0A7J9YPU5-F1
#
_cell.length_a   1.000
_cell.length_b   1.000
_cell.length_c   1.000
_cell.angle_alpha   90.00
_cell.angle_beta   90.00
_cell.angle_gamma   90.00
#
_symmetry.space_group_name_H-M   'P 1'
#
loop_
_entity.id
_entity.type
_entity.pdbx_description
1 polymer ?
#
loop_
_entity_poly.entity_id
_entity_poly.type
_entity_poly.pdbx_seq_one_letter_code
_entity_poly.pdbx_strand_id
1 'polypeptide(L)'
;MNSTDRKLRRLGQVARLRRAPRDPDIASVRAELEAELGETVSQRLAARFLGVSHTALQRWIKAGDLPRVYSSSGRQEVPVAAVLDLNERVERERSRGHRRRRHLEPALVEGRDRAGRLTAAELRAGDDVGEGGHGRADRRALAYHRAVAKRL
;
A
#
# COMPACT_ATOMS: atom_id res chain seq x y z
N MET A 1 -0.25 -27.04 -2.77
CA MET A 1 -0.50 -25.74 -2.11
C MET A 1 -0.60 -24.67 -3.18
N ASN A 2 -1.71 -23.94 -3.27
CA ASN A 2 -1.95 -23.03 -4.40
C ASN A 2 -1.04 -21.79 -4.32
N SER A 3 -0.63 -21.27 -5.48
CA SER A 3 0.28 -20.11 -5.61
C SER A 3 -0.21 -18.89 -4.79
N THR A 4 -1.52 -18.65 -4.78
CA THR A 4 -2.17 -17.60 -3.99
C THR A 4 -1.99 -17.78 -2.48
N ASP A 5 -2.12 -19.01 -1.97
CA ASP A 5 -1.97 -19.29 -0.53
C ASP A 5 -0.49 -19.28 -0.09
N ARG A 6 0.45 -19.55 -1.02
CA ARG A 6 1.89 -19.32 -0.80
C ARG A 6 2.19 -17.83 -0.69
N LYS A 7 1.70 -17.00 -1.62
CA LYS A 7 1.86 -15.54 -1.56
C LYS A 7 1.22 -14.94 -0.31
N LEU A 8 0.03 -15.40 0.08
CA LEU A 8 -0.64 -14.95 1.31
C LEU A 8 0.19 -15.25 2.57
N ARG A 9 0.78 -16.44 2.66
CA ARG A 9 1.69 -16.81 3.75
C ARG A 9 2.94 -15.93 3.78
N ARG A 10 3.57 -15.68 2.62
CA ARG A 10 4.74 -14.80 2.51
C ARG A 10 4.44 -13.37 2.96
N LEU A 11 3.30 -12.79 2.55
CA LEU A 11 2.85 -11.47 3.04
C LEU A 11 2.73 -11.46 4.56
N GLY A 12 2.19 -12.53 5.16
CA GLY A 12 2.12 -12.71 6.60
C GLY A 12 3.49 -12.78 7.28
N GLN A 13 4.46 -13.48 6.69
CA GLN A 13 5.82 -13.58 7.20
C GLN A 13 6.52 -12.22 7.16
N VAL A 14 6.49 -11.54 6.02
CA VAL A 14 7.09 -10.20 5.86
C VAL A 14 6.48 -9.20 6.85
N ALA A 15 5.16 -9.21 7.01
CA ALA A 15 4.48 -8.33 7.96
C ALA A 15 4.87 -8.62 9.42
N ARG A 16 5.18 -9.88 9.77
CA ARG A 16 5.72 -10.22 11.09
C ARG A 16 7.14 -9.72 11.26
N LEU A 17 8.01 -9.95 10.27
CA LEU A 17 9.41 -9.51 10.30
C LEU A 17 9.53 -7.98 10.36
N ARG A 18 8.63 -7.25 9.70
CA ARG A 18 8.56 -5.77 9.80
C ARG A 18 8.30 -5.24 11.21
N ARG A 19 7.68 -6.05 12.08
CA ARG A 19 7.40 -5.70 13.49
C ARG A 19 8.45 -6.23 14.45
N ALA A 20 9.35 -7.11 14.00
CA ALA A 20 10.42 -7.62 14.83
C ALA A 20 11.43 -6.51 15.15
N PRO A 21 12.24 -6.67 16.23
CA PRO A 21 13.36 -5.79 16.51
C PRO A 21 14.26 -5.60 15.29
N ARG A 22 14.86 -4.42 15.16
CA ARG A 22 15.76 -4.11 14.04
C ARG A 22 17.05 -4.91 14.21
N ASP A 23 17.13 -5.99 13.46
CA ASP A 23 18.29 -6.86 13.34
C ASP A 23 18.71 -6.90 11.86
N PRO A 24 20.00 -6.72 11.52
CA PRO A 24 20.49 -6.74 10.15
C PRO A 24 20.17 -8.05 9.41
N ASP A 25 20.27 -9.21 10.07
CA ASP A 25 20.02 -10.51 9.46
C ASP A 25 18.53 -10.69 9.18
N ILE A 26 17.67 -10.25 10.10
CA ILE A 26 16.21 -10.20 9.90
C ILE A 26 15.86 -9.27 8.73
N ALA A 27 16.57 -8.14 8.59
CA ALA A 27 16.34 -7.20 7.50
C ALA A 27 16.70 -7.80 6.13
N SER A 28 17.78 -8.58 6.05
CA SER A 28 18.19 -9.32 4.85
C SER A 28 17.15 -10.38 4.46
N VAL A 29 16.73 -11.23 5.40
CA VAL A 29 15.68 -12.24 5.16
C VAL A 29 14.36 -11.59 4.72
N ARG A 30 14.00 -10.44 5.31
CA ARG A 30 12.83 -9.68 4.89
C ARG A 30 12.96 -9.21 3.44
N ALA A 31 14.10 -8.67 3.05
CA ALA A 31 14.33 -8.18 1.70
C ALA A 31 14.22 -9.31 0.66
N GLU A 32 14.77 -10.48 0.95
CA GLU A 32 14.63 -11.67 0.11
C GLU A 32 13.16 -12.09 -0.05
N LEU A 33 12.41 -12.15 1.06
CA LEU A 33 10.99 -12.51 1.02
C LEU A 33 10.13 -11.46 0.29
N GLU A 34 10.48 -10.17 0.39
CA GLU A 34 9.82 -9.09 -0.37
C GLU A 34 10.12 -9.23 -1.87
N ALA A 35 11.35 -9.56 -2.26
CA ALA A 35 11.70 -9.83 -3.66
C ALA A 35 10.93 -11.04 -4.22
N GLU A 36 10.77 -12.11 -3.44
CA GLU A 36 10.01 -13.29 -3.84
C GLU A 36 8.49 -13.07 -3.97
N LEU A 37 7.94 -12.04 -3.31
CA LEU A 37 6.53 -11.66 -3.45
C LEU A 37 6.27 -10.98 -4.80
N GLY A 38 7.30 -10.32 -5.32
CA GLY A 38 7.25 -9.41 -6.46
C GLY A 38 6.80 -8.00 -6.04
N GLU A 39 6.78 -7.10 -7.00
CA GLU A 39 6.45 -5.68 -6.76
C GLU A 39 4.96 -5.47 -6.45
N THR A 40 4.10 -6.30 -7.02
CA THR A 40 2.65 -6.12 -7.00
C THR A 40 1.89 -7.41 -6.67
N VAL A 41 0.69 -7.24 -6.11
CA VAL A 41 -0.24 -8.33 -5.81
C VAL A 41 -1.64 -8.00 -6.32
N SER A 42 -2.39 -9.05 -6.67
CA SER A 42 -3.79 -8.88 -7.06
C SER A 42 -4.63 -8.26 -5.94
N GLN A 43 -5.64 -7.48 -6.33
CA GLN A 43 -6.57 -6.84 -5.40
C GLN A 43 -7.29 -7.86 -4.51
N ARG A 44 -7.64 -9.02 -5.05
CA ARG A 44 -8.25 -10.12 -4.27
C ARG A 44 -7.31 -10.65 -3.20
N LEU A 45 -6.01 -10.79 -3.50
CA LEU A 45 -5.01 -11.23 -2.54
C LEU A 45 -4.78 -10.16 -1.46
N ALA A 46 -4.69 -8.89 -1.86
CA ALA A 46 -4.57 -7.76 -0.93
C ALA A 46 -5.76 -7.69 0.04
N ALA A 47 -6.99 -7.81 -0.45
CA ALA A 47 -8.20 -7.84 0.39
C ALA A 47 -8.18 -9.00 1.39
N ARG A 48 -7.84 -10.21 0.92
CA ARG A 48 -7.70 -11.39 1.79
C ARG A 48 -6.64 -11.18 2.88
N PHE A 49 -5.49 -10.62 2.52
CA PHE A 49 -4.39 -10.37 3.45
C PHE A 49 -4.77 -9.33 4.52
N LEU A 50 -5.42 -8.24 4.11
CA LEU A 50 -5.87 -7.18 5.01
C LEU A 50 -7.09 -7.59 5.86
N GLY A 51 -7.70 -8.75 5.58
CA GLY A 51 -8.89 -9.23 6.28
C GLY A 51 -10.14 -8.38 6.00
N VAL A 52 -10.24 -7.79 4.81
CA VAL A 52 -11.37 -6.93 4.41
C VAL A 52 -12.11 -7.46 3.19
N SER A 53 -13.34 -7.01 3.00
CA SER A 53 -14.08 -7.32 1.77
C SER A 53 -13.43 -6.67 0.56
N HIS A 54 -13.62 -7.29 -0.62
CA HIS A 54 -13.15 -6.70 -1.88
C HIS A 54 -13.77 -5.31 -2.12
N THR A 55 -15.04 -5.11 -1.77
CA THR A 55 -15.73 -3.82 -1.86
C THR A 55 -15.12 -2.74 -0.96
N ALA A 56 -14.68 -3.10 0.25
CA ALA A 56 -13.98 -2.18 1.14
C ALA A 56 -12.62 -1.77 0.56
N LEU A 57 -11.87 -2.74 0.00
CA LEU A 57 -10.61 -2.45 -0.68
C LEU A 57 -10.80 -1.49 -1.87
N GLN A 58 -11.82 -1.75 -2.71
CA GLN A 58 -12.14 -0.86 -3.84
C GLN A 58 -12.45 0.56 -3.39
N ARG A 59 -13.18 0.71 -2.28
CA ARG A 59 -13.48 2.02 -1.72
C ARG A 59 -12.21 2.75 -1.28
N TRP A 60 -11.24 2.06 -0.69
CA TRP A 60 -9.95 2.64 -0.31
C TRP A 60 -9.10 3.03 -1.51
N ILE A 61 -9.09 2.20 -2.56
CA ILE A 61 -8.43 2.56 -3.82
C ILE A 61 -9.05 3.82 -4.41
N LYS A 62 -10.39 3.90 -4.47
CA LYS A 62 -11.11 5.08 -4.97
C LYS A 62 -10.88 6.33 -4.11
N ALA A 63 -10.78 6.17 -2.79
CA ALA A 63 -10.44 7.25 -1.87
C ALA A 63 -8.97 7.69 -1.96
N GLY A 64 -8.12 6.92 -2.64
CA GLY A 64 -6.69 7.18 -2.78
C GLY A 64 -5.87 6.77 -1.56
N ASP A 65 -6.43 5.92 -0.68
CA ASP A 65 -5.78 5.40 0.51
C ASP A 65 -4.85 4.22 0.19
N LEU A 66 -5.12 3.55 -0.94
CA LEU A 66 -4.31 2.45 -1.45
C LEU A 66 -4.01 2.69 -2.94
N PRO A 67 -2.74 2.78 -3.35
CA PRO A 67 -2.39 2.97 -4.76
C PRO A 67 -2.75 1.74 -5.58
N ARG A 68 -3.09 1.98 -6.84
CA ARG A 68 -3.32 0.93 -7.84
C ARG A 68 -2.39 1.20 -9.02
N VAL A 69 -1.71 0.16 -9.46
CA VAL A 69 -0.77 0.19 -10.59
C VAL A 69 -1.17 -0.85 -11.61
N TYR A 70 -0.70 -0.70 -12.84
CA TYR A 70 -0.80 -1.74 -13.85
C TYR A 70 0.43 -2.65 -13.76
N SER A 71 0.22 -3.96 -13.71
CA SER A 71 1.28 -4.94 -13.85
C SER A 71 1.83 -4.92 -15.28
N SER A 72 2.98 -5.55 -15.50
CA SER A 72 3.53 -5.80 -16.83
C SER A 72 2.59 -6.56 -17.77
N SER A 73 1.63 -7.30 -17.20
CA SER A 73 0.56 -8.01 -17.93
C SER A 73 -0.70 -7.17 -18.15
N GLY A 74 -0.66 -5.86 -17.85
CA GLY A 74 -1.79 -4.93 -18.02
C GLY A 74 -2.91 -5.10 -16.99
N ARG A 75 -2.70 -5.90 -15.94
CA ARG A 75 -3.70 -6.12 -14.89
C ARG A 75 -3.58 -5.06 -13.81
N GLN A 76 -4.71 -4.62 -13.29
CA GLN A 76 -4.73 -3.71 -12.15
C GLN A 76 -4.38 -4.42 -10.85
N GLU A 77 -3.24 -4.07 -10.28
CA GLU A 77 -2.69 -4.66 -9.06
C GLU A 77 -2.36 -3.58 -8.02
N VAL A 78 -2.03 -4.04 -6.82
CA VAL A 78 -1.66 -3.18 -5.69
C VAL A 78 -0.19 -3.43 -5.35
N PRO A 79 0.63 -2.37 -5.16
CA PRO A 79 2.01 -2.52 -4.71
C PRO A 79 2.10 -3.25 -3.37
N VAL A 80 3.02 -4.22 -3.26
CA VAL A 80 3.24 -5.01 -2.03
C VAL A 80 3.59 -4.11 -0.85
N ALA A 81 4.48 -3.13 -1.06
CA ALA A 81 4.88 -2.17 -0.04
C ALA A 81 3.66 -1.43 0.55
N ALA A 82 2.74 -0.95 -0.30
CA ALA A 82 1.56 -0.24 0.15
C ALA A 82 0.61 -1.13 0.97
N VAL A 83 0.46 -2.40 0.58
CA VAL A 83 -0.35 -3.38 1.33
C VAL A 83 0.27 -3.65 2.71
N LEU A 84 1.58 -3.85 2.78
CA LEU A 84 2.29 -4.12 4.04
C LEU A 84 2.24 -2.91 4.98
N ASP A 85 2.45 -1.69 4.46
CA ASP A 85 2.39 -0.45 5.23
C ASP A 85 0.99 -0.23 5.83
N LEU A 86 -0.06 -0.49 5.04
CA LEU A 86 -1.43 -0.38 5.51
C LEU A 86 -1.74 -1.41 6.59
N ASN A 87 -1.31 -2.66 6.41
CA ASN A 87 -1.47 -3.70 7.41
C ASN A 87 -0.78 -3.33 8.73
N GLU A 88 0.43 -2.77 8.67
CA GLU A 88 1.15 -2.32 9.85
C GLU A 88 0.42 -1.19 10.59
N ARG A 89 -0.18 -0.24 9.86
CA ARG A 89 -1.00 0.82 10.47
C ARG A 89 -2.24 0.24 11.15
N VAL A 90 -2.96 -0.66 10.49
CA VAL A 90 -4.14 -1.33 11.04
C VAL A 90 -3.81 -2.12 12.30
N GLU A 91 -2.69 -2.85 12.29
CA GLU A 91 -2.24 -3.60 13.46
C GLU A 91 -1.84 -2.66 14.61
N ARG A 92 -1.14 -1.55 14.34
CA ARG A 92 -0.83 -0.55 15.37
C ARG A 92 -2.08 0.06 16.00
N GLU A 93 -3.10 0.35 15.20
CA GLU A 93 -4.42 0.81 15.67
C GLU A 93 -5.10 -0.26 16.55
N ARG A 94 -5.05 -1.53 16.15
CA ARG A 94 -5.59 -2.66 16.93
C ARG A 94 -4.86 -2.85 18.27
N SER A 95 -3.53 -2.78 18.28
CA SER A 95 -2.71 -2.94 19.49
C SER A 95 -2.88 -1.81 20.49
N ARG A 96 -3.26 -0.60 20.04
CA ARG A 96 -3.54 0.57 20.90
C ARG A 96 -4.90 0.53 21.60
N GLY A 97 -5.58 -0.62 21.62
CA GLY A 97 -6.70 -0.87 22.54
C GLY A 97 -8.05 -0.26 22.15
N HIS A 98 -8.22 0.26 20.92
CA HIS A 98 -9.53 0.70 20.46
C HIS A 98 -10.38 -0.51 20.07
N ARG A 99 -11.04 -1.14 21.05
CA ARG A 99 -12.19 -2.05 20.86
C ARG A 99 -13.41 -1.32 20.28
N ARG A 100 -13.23 -0.44 19.30
CA ARG A 100 -14.32 0.16 18.52
C ARG A 100 -14.29 -0.47 17.14
N ARG A 101 -15.45 -0.91 16.66
CA ARG A 101 -15.71 -1.61 15.39
C ARG A 101 -15.26 -0.87 14.09
N ARG A 102 -14.37 0.12 14.16
CA ARG A 102 -13.91 1.00 13.06
C ARG A 102 -12.39 1.35 13.15
N HIS A 103 -11.53 0.34 13.20
CA HIS A 103 -10.06 0.47 13.37
C HIS A 103 -9.30 1.11 12.20
N LEU A 104 -10.01 1.53 11.14
CA LEU A 104 -9.41 2.01 9.90
C LEU A 104 -9.59 3.51 9.71
N GLU A 105 -10.56 4.13 10.39
CA GLU A 105 -10.81 5.57 10.28
C GLU A 105 -9.62 6.43 10.76
N PRO A 106 -8.96 6.15 11.90
CA PRO A 106 -7.89 7.03 12.39
C PRO A 106 -6.61 6.94 11.56
N ALA A 107 -6.22 5.74 11.11
CA ALA A 107 -5.06 5.53 10.24
C ALA A 107 -5.20 6.25 8.88
N LEU A 108 -6.44 6.44 8.41
CA LEU A 108 -6.74 7.19 7.19
C LEU A 108 -6.67 8.70 7.40
N VAL A 109 -7.03 9.20 8.58
CA VAL A 109 -6.90 10.62 8.95
C VAL A 109 -5.42 11.01 9.09
N GLU A 110 -4.60 10.19 9.75
CA GLU A 110 -3.17 10.47 9.92
C GLU A 110 -2.38 10.43 8.60
N GLY A 111 -2.80 9.57 7.66
CA GLY A 111 -2.28 9.56 6.29
C GLY A 111 -2.64 10.82 5.50
N ARG A 112 -3.82 11.40 5.77
CA ARG A 112 -4.32 12.63 5.14
C ARG A 112 -3.51 13.85 5.57
N ASP A 113 -3.18 13.96 6.86
CA ASP A 113 -2.40 15.08 7.39
C ASP A 113 -0.95 15.08 6.92
N ARG A 114 -0.33 13.90 6.81
CA ARG A 114 1.05 13.78 6.31
C ARG A 114 1.15 14.14 4.83
N ALA A 115 0.12 13.80 4.05
CA ALA A 115 0.03 14.14 2.64
C ALA A 115 -0.34 15.63 2.40
N GLY A 116 -1.03 16.27 3.34
CA GLY A 116 -1.36 17.70 3.29
C GLY A 116 -0.15 18.63 3.42
N ARG A 117 0.98 18.14 3.92
CA ARG A 117 2.23 18.91 4.07
C ARG A 117 3.13 18.91 2.84
N LEU A 118 2.78 18.17 1.78
CA LEU A 118 3.48 18.22 0.49
C LEU A 118 2.92 19.37 -0.35
N THR A 119 3.70 20.43 -0.52
CA THR A 119 3.27 21.69 -1.16
C THR A 119 3.24 21.61 -2.69
N ALA A 120 2.23 22.25 -3.29
CA ALA A 120 2.03 22.35 -4.75
C ALA A 120 3.20 22.98 -5.53
N ALA A 121 4.12 23.67 -4.85
CA ALA A 121 5.33 24.22 -5.45
C ALA A 121 6.32 23.13 -5.90
N GLU A 122 6.33 21.95 -5.26
CA GLU A 122 7.15 20.79 -5.67
C GLU A 122 6.53 20.00 -6.83
N LEU A 123 5.30 20.36 -7.23
CA LEU A 123 4.47 19.65 -8.22
C LEU A 123 4.42 20.34 -9.60
N ARG A 124 5.09 21.47 -9.81
CA ARG A 124 5.07 22.21 -11.09
C ARG A 124 6.22 21.79 -12.01
N ALA A 125 6.02 20.69 -12.72
CA ALA A 125 6.65 20.43 -14.01
C ALA A 125 5.76 19.46 -14.80
N GLY A 126 5.00 20.00 -15.75
CA GLY A 126 4.17 19.27 -16.70
C GLY A 126 2.73 19.76 -16.70
N ASP A 127 2.47 20.75 -17.54
CA ASP A 127 1.20 21.42 -17.74
C ASP A 127 0.11 20.54 -18.36
N ASP A 128 -1.11 20.89 -17.95
CA ASP A 128 -2.38 20.92 -18.67
C ASP A 128 -2.95 19.64 -19.33
N VAL A 129 -3.83 18.93 -18.59
CA VAL A 129 -5.01 18.25 -19.15
C VAL A 129 -6.14 18.21 -18.11
N GLY A 130 -7.22 18.95 -18.36
CA GLY A 130 -8.62 18.53 -18.15
C GLY A 130 -9.12 18.39 -16.72
N GLU A 131 -9.94 19.35 -16.29
CA GLU A 131 -10.76 19.31 -15.08
C GLU A 131 -11.69 18.09 -15.05
N GLY A 132 -11.34 17.10 -14.23
CA GLY A 132 -12.19 15.98 -13.87
C GLY A 132 -11.70 15.34 -12.59
N GLY A 133 -12.61 15.04 -11.65
CA GLY A 133 -12.31 14.58 -10.28
C GLY A 133 -11.45 13.31 -10.14
N HIS A 134 -11.02 12.69 -11.24
CA HIS A 134 -10.10 11.55 -11.31
C HIS A 134 -8.61 11.97 -11.39
N GLY A 135 -8.31 13.21 -11.76
CA GLY A 135 -6.93 13.66 -11.98
C GLY A 135 -6.05 13.69 -10.72
N ARG A 136 -6.61 13.57 -9.52
CA ARG A 136 -5.82 13.51 -8.27
C ARG A 136 -5.25 12.12 -8.00
N ALA A 137 -6.00 11.06 -8.32
CA ALA A 137 -5.54 9.69 -8.17
C ALA A 137 -4.46 9.36 -9.21
N ASP A 138 -4.65 9.81 -10.44
CA ASP A 138 -3.68 9.61 -11.52
C ASP A 138 -2.39 10.40 -11.28
N ARG A 139 -2.48 11.67 -10.84
CA ARG A 139 -1.29 12.44 -10.40
C ARG A 139 -0.54 11.77 -9.26
N ARG A 140 -1.24 11.08 -8.34
CA ARG A 140 -0.62 10.34 -7.23
C ARG A 140 0.04 9.04 -7.67
N ALA A 141 -0.60 8.29 -8.57
CA ALA A 141 0.01 7.10 -9.16
C ALA A 141 1.29 7.48 -9.93
N LEU A 142 1.25 8.58 -10.68
CA LEU A 142 2.39 9.10 -11.43
C LEU A 142 3.51 9.61 -10.52
N ALA A 143 3.17 10.27 -9.40
CA ALA A 143 4.13 10.69 -8.38
C ALA A 143 4.80 9.49 -7.69
N TYR A 144 4.04 8.43 -7.39
CA TYR A 144 4.59 7.19 -6.86
C TYR A 144 5.55 6.53 -7.86
N HIS A 145 5.17 6.45 -9.14
CA HIS A 145 6.06 5.94 -10.20
C HIS A 145 7.37 6.74 -10.30
N ARG A 146 7.31 8.07 -10.25
CA ARG A 146 8.52 8.92 -10.28
C ARG A 146 9.40 8.75 -9.03
N ALA A 147 8.79 8.58 -7.85
CA ALA A 147 9.53 8.36 -6.60
C ALA A 147 10.21 6.97 -6.56
N VAL A 148 9.55 5.95 -7.11
CA VAL A 148 10.13 4.60 -7.25
C VAL A 148 11.27 4.61 -8.27
N ALA A 149 11.09 5.30 -9.41
CA ALA A 149 12.13 5.39 -10.45
C ALA A 149 13.40 6.13 -10.00
N LYS A 150 13.32 7.07 -9.06
CA LYS A 150 14.48 7.78 -8.48
C LYS A 150 15.28 6.98 -7.44
N ARG A 151 14.84 5.76 -7.10
CA ARG A 151 15.45 4.93 -6.06
C ARG A 151 16.22 3.72 -6.62
N LEU A 152 16.26 3.60 -7.95
CA LEU A 152 17.20 2.78 -8.73
C LEU A 152 18.47 3.60 -8.99
#